data_AF-A0A482Z2R3-F1
#
_entry.id   AF-A0A482Z2R3-F1
#
_cell.length_a   1.000
_cell.length_b   1.000
_cell.length_c   1.000
_cell.angle_alpha   90.00
_cell.angle_beta   90.00
_cell.angle_gamma   90.00
#
_symmetry.space_group_name_H-M   'P 1'
#
loop_
_entity.id
_entity.type
_entity.pdbx_description
1 polymer ?
#
loop_
_entity_poly.entity_id
_entity_poly.type
_entity_poly.pdbx_seq_one_letter_code
_entity_poly.pdbx_strand_id
1 'polypeptide(L)'
;MKKLHIAISTNIIEETIKDYSVRLGMEPCLYVKNEYALWRTDSLNVSIRQDQSCTPGELRHLGWEDDEASNFSEEKDVNGITWEKFSAQQQADEINELWPEASYTAK
;
A
#
# COMPACT_ATOMS: atom_id res chain seq x y z
N MET A 1 13.69 9.41 -5.30
CA MET A 1 14.04 9.07 -3.90
C MET A 1 13.34 7.77 -3.53
N LYS A 2 13.89 6.96 -2.62
CA LYS A 2 13.23 5.72 -2.19
C LYS A 2 12.41 5.95 -0.92
N LYS A 3 11.15 5.51 -0.92
CA LYS A 3 10.30 5.45 0.27
C LYS A 3 9.91 4.01 0.53
N LEU A 4 10.03 3.58 1.80
CA LEU A 4 9.59 2.25 2.18
C LEU A 4 8.07 2.18 2.06
N HIS A 5 7.56 1.11 1.48
CA HIS A 5 6.15 0.78 1.45
C HIS A 5 5.89 -0.45 2.32
N ILE A 6 4.86 -0.39 3.14
CA ILE A 6 4.41 -1.52 3.97
C ILE A 6 2.95 -1.79 3.63
N ALA A 7 2.63 -2.99 3.18
CA ALA A 7 1.25 -3.41 2.92
C ALA A 7 0.79 -4.47 3.91
N ILE A 8 -0.32 -4.20 4.59
CA ILE A 8 -0.88 -5.07 5.63
C ILE A 8 -2.29 -5.53 5.22
N SER A 9 -2.62 -6.78 5.45
CA SER A 9 -3.99 -7.27 5.27
C SER A 9 -4.87 -6.86 6.46
N THR A 10 -6.14 -6.56 6.22
CA THR A 10 -7.12 -6.34 7.29
C THR A 10 -8.51 -6.75 6.83
N ASN A 11 -9.37 -7.18 7.75
CA ASN A 11 -10.79 -7.42 7.48
C ASN A 11 -11.70 -6.37 8.13
N ILE A 12 -11.11 -5.32 8.71
CA ILE A 12 -11.80 -4.24 9.44
C ILE A 12 -11.27 -2.88 8.97
N ILE A 13 -11.49 -2.56 7.68
CA ILE A 13 -10.88 -1.41 6.99
C ILE A 13 -11.14 -0.09 7.73
N GLU A 14 -12.39 0.23 8.06
CA GLU A 14 -12.76 1.51 8.66
C GLU A 14 -12.21 1.68 10.09
N GLU A 15 -12.12 0.59 10.85
CA GLU A 15 -11.50 0.60 12.18
C GLU A 15 -9.98 0.76 12.08
N THR A 16 -9.37 0.08 11.11
CA THR A 16 -7.94 0.20 10.83
C THR A 16 -7.58 1.61 10.37
N ILE A 17 -8.41 2.25 9.53
CA ILE A 17 -8.21 3.65 9.11
C ILE A 17 -8.21 4.58 10.32
N LYS A 18 -9.16 4.43 11.25
CA LYS A 18 -9.23 5.25 12.46
C LYS A 18 -7.99 5.10 13.33
N ASP A 19 -7.54 3.87 13.56
CA ASP A 19 -6.34 3.61 14.38
C ASP A 19 -5.06 4.10 13.67
N TYR A 20 -4.89 3.78 12.39
CA TYR A 20 -3.66 4.12 11.66
C TYR A 20 -3.55 5.61 11.40
N SER A 21 -4.66 6.31 11.17
CA SER A 21 -4.61 7.77 10.98
C SER A 21 -4.16 8.50 12.26
N VAL A 22 -4.50 7.99 13.44
CA VAL A 22 -3.95 8.50 14.72
C VAL A 22 -2.45 8.20 14.83
N ARG A 23 -2.01 6.99 14.48
CA ARG A 23 -0.59 6.59 14.56
C ARG A 23 0.30 7.33 13.57
N LEU A 24 -0.20 7.54 12.36
CA LEU A 24 0.50 8.21 11.26
C LEU A 24 0.31 9.74 11.29
N GLY A 25 -0.60 10.23 12.15
CA GLY A 25 -0.88 11.66 12.31
C GLY A 25 -1.60 12.29 11.10
N MET A 26 -2.18 11.48 10.22
CA MET A 26 -2.88 11.95 9.02
C MET A 26 -3.89 10.93 8.50
N GLU A 27 -4.94 11.41 7.83
CA GLU A 27 -5.90 10.58 7.11
C GLU A 27 -5.26 9.94 5.86
N PRO A 28 -5.79 8.80 5.37
CA PRO A 28 -5.31 8.19 4.15
C PRO A 28 -5.51 9.13 2.96
N CYS A 29 -4.56 9.11 2.03
CA CYS A 29 -4.63 9.88 0.81
C CYS A 29 -5.54 9.24 -0.25
N LEU A 30 -5.91 7.98 -0.05
CA LEU A 30 -6.89 7.22 -0.83
C LEU A 30 -7.60 6.22 0.09
N TYR A 31 -8.92 6.11 -0.07
CA TYR A 31 -9.74 5.09 0.59
C TYR A 31 -10.74 4.54 -0.43
N VAL A 32 -10.76 3.21 -0.55
CA VAL A 32 -11.75 2.44 -1.30
C VAL A 32 -12.58 1.65 -0.29
N LYS A 33 -13.89 1.88 -0.31
CA LYS A 33 -14.82 1.38 0.70
C LYS A 33 -14.72 -0.12 0.88
N ASN A 34 -14.52 -0.58 2.12
CA ASN A 34 -14.35 -1.99 2.50
C ASN A 34 -13.21 -2.75 1.81
N GLU A 35 -12.29 -2.07 1.09
CA GLU A 35 -11.30 -2.78 0.27
C GLU A 35 -9.87 -2.31 0.50
N TYR A 36 -9.62 -1.00 0.55
CA TYR A 36 -8.25 -0.49 0.52
C TYR A 36 -8.12 0.88 1.16
N ALA A 37 -6.97 1.15 1.77
CA ALA A 37 -6.56 2.51 2.09
C ALA A 37 -5.05 2.67 1.96
N LEU A 38 -4.61 3.87 1.59
CA LEU A 38 -3.21 4.24 1.36
C LEU A 38 -2.88 5.53 2.10
N TRP A 39 -1.78 5.52 2.84
CA TRP A 39 -1.12 6.67 3.42
C TRP A 39 0.20 6.89 2.73
N ARG A 40 0.44 8.14 2.33
CA ARG A 40 1.73 8.60 1.81
C ARG A 40 2.27 9.65 2.77
N THR A 41 3.30 9.30 3.51
CA THR A 41 3.98 10.22 4.43
C THR A 41 5.29 10.72 3.82
N ASP A 42 6.01 11.57 4.54
CA ASP A 42 7.30 12.09 4.09
C ASP A 42 8.37 10.99 3.99
N SER A 43 8.34 9.99 4.88
CA SER A 43 9.39 8.95 4.99
C SER A 43 8.91 7.52 4.75
N LEU A 44 7.60 7.28 4.75
CA LEU A 44 6.99 5.95 4.72
C LEU A 44 5.65 5.98 3.95
N ASN A 45 5.40 4.97 3.14
CA ASN A 45 4.08 4.69 2.58
C ASN A 45 3.51 3.46 3.29
N VAL A 46 2.23 3.51 3.65
CA VAL A 46 1.54 2.38 4.27
C VAL A 46 0.27 2.14 3.49
N SER A 47 -0.03 0.88 3.16
CA SER A 47 -1.32 0.50 2.64
C SER A 47 -1.93 -0.63 3.46
N ILE A 48 -3.26 -0.65 3.47
CA ILE A 48 -4.03 -1.78 4.00
C ILE A 48 -4.98 -2.28 2.92
N ARG A 49 -5.18 -3.59 2.87
CA ARG A 49 -6.11 -4.20 1.92
C ARG A 49 -6.93 -5.29 2.58
N GLN A 50 -8.21 -5.35 2.24
CA GLN A 50 -9.01 -6.54 2.49
C GLN A 50 -8.68 -7.60 1.45
N ASP A 51 -7.87 -8.58 1.87
CA ASP A 51 -7.42 -9.68 1.04
C ASP A 51 -7.82 -11.00 1.71
N GLN A 52 -8.78 -11.71 1.10
CA GLN A 52 -9.27 -12.99 1.63
C GLN A 52 -8.21 -14.11 1.55
N SER A 53 -7.14 -13.92 0.78
CA SER A 53 -6.03 -14.88 0.68
C SER A 53 -5.00 -14.75 1.80
N CYS A 54 -5.07 -13.67 2.60
CA CYS A 54 -4.16 -13.40 3.71
C CYS A 54 -4.89 -13.45 5.06
N THR A 55 -4.18 -13.79 6.12
CA THR A 55 -4.72 -13.69 7.48
C THR A 55 -4.84 -12.20 7.84
N PRO A 56 -5.93 -11.71 8.48
CA PRO A 56 -5.99 -10.32 8.92
C PRO A 56 -4.82 -9.95 9.85
N GLY A 57 -4.21 -8.79 9.62
CA GLY A 57 -3.02 -8.30 10.35
C GLY A 57 -1.69 -8.83 9.82
N GLU A 58 -1.70 -9.63 8.75
CA GLU A 58 -0.51 -10.17 8.12
C GLU A 58 0.19 -9.13 7.22
N LEU A 59 1.52 -9.18 7.20
CA LEU A 59 2.32 -8.43 6.25
C LEU A 59 2.18 -9.09 4.86
N ARG A 60 1.58 -8.37 3.90
CA ARG A 60 1.43 -8.85 2.52
C ARG A 60 2.74 -8.74 1.76
N HIS A 61 3.34 -7.54 1.79
CA HIS A 61 4.65 -7.26 1.21
C HIS A 61 5.28 -6.03 1.86
N LEU A 62 6.61 -5.95 1.75
CA LEU A 62 7.38 -4.73 1.87
C LEU A 62 7.72 -4.24 0.47
N GLY A 63 8.19 -3.00 0.34
CA GLY A 63 8.72 -2.57 -0.94
C GLY A 63 9.37 -1.21 -0.93
N TRP A 64 9.98 -0.86 -2.06
CA TRP A 64 10.47 0.47 -2.33
C TRP A 64 9.61 1.12 -3.40
N GLU A 65 8.92 2.19 -3.02
CA GLU A 65 8.55 3.20 -3.99
C GLU A 65 9.82 3.95 -4.39
N ASP A 66 10.22 3.81 -5.65
CA ASP A 66 11.46 4.35 -6.21
C ASP A 66 11.15 5.06 -7.54
N ASP A 67 11.40 6.36 -7.60
CA ASP A 67 11.22 7.17 -8.82
C ASP A 67 12.07 6.67 -10.00
N GLU A 68 13.15 5.93 -9.74
CA GLU A 68 14.01 5.34 -10.76
C GLU A 68 13.56 3.93 -11.20
N ALA A 69 12.47 3.40 -10.64
CA ALA A 69 11.91 2.12 -11.05
C ALA A 69 11.29 2.22 -12.46
N SER A 70 11.94 1.59 -13.45
CA SER A 70 11.43 1.53 -14.82
C SER A 70 10.28 0.53 -14.98
N ASN A 71 10.23 -0.51 -14.14
CA ASN A 71 9.20 -1.56 -14.14
C ASN A 71 8.92 -2.00 -12.71
N PHE A 72 7.72 -2.53 -12.48
CA PHE A 72 7.42 -3.28 -11.27
C PHE A 72 8.29 -4.54 -11.21
N SER A 73 8.81 -4.86 -10.02
CA SER A 73 9.49 -6.13 -9.75
C SER A 73 9.19 -6.62 -8.35
N GLU A 74 9.13 -7.93 -8.16
CA GLU A 74 9.00 -8.57 -6.86
C GLU A 74 10.09 -9.62 -6.64
N GLU A 75 10.54 -9.76 -5.39
CA GLU A 75 11.45 -10.82 -4.95
C GLU A 75 11.14 -11.23 -3.51
N LYS A 76 11.68 -12.35 -3.05
CA LYS A 76 11.58 -12.76 -1.64
C LYS A 76 12.93 -12.56 -0.95
N ASP A 77 12.90 -11.99 0.25
CA ASP A 77 14.09 -11.90 1.10
C ASP A 77 14.42 -13.24 1.78
N VAL A 78 15.52 -13.25 2.55
CA VAL A 78 15.99 -14.45 3.27
C VAL A 78 15.02 -14.95 4.34
N ASN A 79 14.05 -14.15 4.76
CA ASN A 79 12.99 -14.52 5.70
C ASN A 79 11.69 -14.95 4.99
N GLY A 80 11.68 -14.90 3.65
CA GLY A 80 10.53 -15.24 2.81
C GLY A 80 9.52 -14.10 2.60
N ILE A 81 9.82 -12.89 3.10
CA ILE A 81 8.98 -11.70 2.92
C ILE A 81 9.07 -11.27 1.46
N THR A 82 7.91 -11.03 0.84
CA THR A 82 7.86 -10.46 -0.51
C THR A 82 8.25 -8.98 -0.46
N TRP A 83 9.20 -8.59 -1.30
CA TRP A 83 9.66 -7.22 -1.52
C TRP A 83 9.31 -6.79 -2.93
N GLU A 84 8.59 -5.68 -3.05
CA GLU A 84 8.24 -5.06 -4.33
C GLU A 84 9.10 -3.82 -4.58
N LYS A 85 9.35 -3.50 -5.84
CA LYS A 85 9.93 -2.24 -6.26
C LYS A 85 9.10 -1.66 -7.38
N PHE A 86 8.63 -0.43 -7.21
CA PHE A 86 7.72 0.22 -8.14
C PHE A 86 7.86 1.74 -8.07
N SER A 87 7.35 2.45 -9.08
CA SER A 87 7.19 3.91 -9.04
C SER A 87 5.80 4.30 -8.53
N ALA A 88 5.63 5.54 -8.09
CA ALA A 88 4.32 6.05 -7.67
C ALA A 88 3.26 5.95 -8.79
N GLN A 89 3.67 6.08 -10.05
CA GLN A 89 2.79 5.92 -11.20
C GLN A 89 2.35 4.46 -11.37
N GLN A 90 3.27 3.49 -11.23
CA GLN A 90 2.92 2.07 -11.34
C GLN A 90 1.92 1.65 -10.26
N GLN A 91 2.09 2.10 -9.02
CA GLN A 91 1.10 1.84 -7.98
C GLN A 91 -0.24 2.52 -8.29
N ALA A 92 -0.24 3.72 -8.88
CA ALA A 92 -1.47 4.38 -9.27
C ALA A 92 -2.20 3.64 -10.40
N ASP A 93 -1.45 3.12 -11.37
CA ASP A 93 -1.99 2.31 -12.46
C ASP A 93 -2.63 1.01 -11.92
N GLU A 94 -1.95 0.31 -11.00
CA GLU A 94 -2.49 -0.89 -10.34
C GLU A 94 -3.77 -0.57 -9.54
N ILE A 95 -3.77 0.51 -8.75
CA ILE A 95 -4.95 0.96 -8.01
C ILE A 95 -6.13 1.19 -8.96
N ASN A 96 -5.90 1.83 -10.10
CA ASN A 96 -6.95 2.12 -11.08
C ASN A 96 -7.36 0.89 -11.89
N GLU A 97 -6.50 -0.11 -12.03
CA GLU A 97 -6.85 -1.40 -12.62
C GLU A 97 -7.78 -2.20 -11.68
N LEU A 98 -7.48 -2.21 -10.38
CA LEU A 98 -8.28 -2.90 -9.36
C LEU A 98 -9.59 -2.16 -9.03
N TRP A 99 -9.52 -0.83 -8.92
CA TRP A 99 -10.63 0.05 -8.54
C TRP A 99 -10.70 1.27 -9.49
N PRO A 100 -11.24 1.11 -10.71
CA PRO A 100 -11.31 2.19 -11.68
C PRO A 100 -12.02 3.45 -11.17
N GLU A 101 -12.99 3.29 -10.27
CA GLU A 101 -13.72 4.38 -9.62
C GLU A 101 -12.86 5.22 -8.66
N ALA A 102 -11.72 4.70 -8.21
CA ALA A 102 -10.78 5.45 -7.37
C ALA A 102 -10.21 6.66 -8.12
N SER A 103 -10.05 6.55 -9.45
CA SER A 103 -9.47 7.59 -10.33
C SER A 103 -8.20 8.21 -9.71
N TYR A 104 -7.38 7.36 -9.12
CA TYR A 104 -6.26 7.75 -8.30
C TYR A 104 -5.13 8.29 -9.18
N THR A 105 -4.56 9.42 -8.79
CA THR A 105 -3.39 10.00 -9.45
C THR A 105 -2.18 9.83 -8.55
N ALA A 106 -1.05 9.45 -9.14
CA ALA A 106 0.21 9.36 -8.41
C ALA A 106 0.51 10.66 -7.65
N LYS A 107 0.97 10.52 -6.40
CA LYS A 107 1.32 11.62 -5.50
C LYS A 107 2.77 11.53 -5.08
#